data_AF-A0A6A6D527-F1
#
_entry.id   AF-A0A6A6D527-F1
#
_cell.length_a   1.000
_cell.length_b   1.000
_cell.length_c   1.000
_cell.angle_alpha   90.00
_cell.angle_beta   90.00
_cell.angle_gamma   90.00
#
_symmetry.space_group_name_H-M   'P 1'
#
loop_
_entity.id
_entity.type
_entity.pdbx_description
1 polymer ?
#
loop_
_entity_poly.entity_id
_entity_poly.type
_entity_poly.pdbx_seq_one_letter_code
_entity_poly.pdbx_strand_id
1 'polypeptide(L)' 'GHEEIVRVLLKAGAEVNAQGGYYGNALQAASYRGHEEIVRVLLKAGAEVNTEDRHEDNPPQAS' A
#
# COMPACT_ATOMS: atom_id res chain seq x y z
N GLY A 1 -10.66 -7.40 12.59
CA GLY A 1 -9.97 -7.11 11.33
C GLY A 1 -9.61 -8.41 10.62
N HIS A 2 -9.19 -8.34 9.36
CA HIS A 2 -8.89 -9.51 8.50
C HIS A 2 -7.40 -9.90 8.51
N GLU A 3 -6.74 -9.79 9.66
CA GLU A 3 -5.28 -9.92 9.76
C GLU A 3 -4.77 -11.30 9.31
N GLU A 4 -5.41 -12.39 9.73
CA GLU A 4 -4.99 -13.74 9.34
C GLU A 4 -5.12 -13.95 7.83
N ILE A 5 -6.13 -13.35 7.21
CA ILE A 5 -6.30 -13.40 5.74
C ILE A 5 -5.14 -12.67 5.06
N VAL A 6 -4.75 -11.49 5.55
CA VAL A 6 -3.58 -10.75 5.03
C VAL A 6 -2.31 -11.60 5.15
N ARG A 7 -2.10 -12.28 6.30
CA ARG A 7 -0.94 -13.16 6.50
C ARG A 7 -0.94 -14.35 5.54
N VAL A 8 -2.09 -14.98 5.29
CA VAL A 8 -2.21 -16.08 4.31
C VAL A 8 -1.88 -15.61 2.90
N LEU A 9 -2.38 -14.45 2.49
CA LEU A 9 -2.10 -13.88 1.16
C LEU A 9 -0.62 -13.56 0.98
N LEU A 10 0.02 -12.94 1.97
CA LEU A 10 1.46 -12.65 1.94
C LEU A 10 2.29 -13.94 1.88
N LYS A 11 1.93 -14.97 2.66
CA LYS A 11 2.58 -16.30 2.60
C LYS A 11 2.42 -16.97 1.23
N ALA A 12 1.32 -16.67 0.53
CA ALA A 12 1.07 -17.16 -0.82
C ALA A 12 1.82 -16.37 -1.92
N GLY A 13 2.61 -15.35 -1.55
CA GLY A 13 3.39 -14.54 -2.49
C GLY A 13 2.64 -13.35 -3.06
N ALA A 14 1.60 -12.86 -2.40
CA ALA A 14 0.96 -11.61 -2.80
C ALA A 14 1.95 -10.44 -2.76
N GLU A 15 1.99 -9.65 -3.84
CA GLU A 15 2.81 -8.44 -3.96
C GLU A 15 2.37 -7.41 -2.90
N VAL A 16 3.23 -7.15 -1.91
CA VAL A 16 2.90 -6.30 -0.75
C VAL A 16 2.61 -4.84 -1.16
N ASN A 17 3.26 -4.37 -2.23
CA ASN A 17 3.16 -3.01 -2.75
C ASN A 17 2.20 -2.90 -3.94
N ALA A 18 1.38 -3.92 -4.20
CA ALA A 18 0.43 -3.89 -5.29
C ALA A 18 -0.46 -2.64 -5.20
N GLN A 19 -0.44 -1.85 -6.27
CA GLN A 19 -1.29 -0.67 -6.43
C GLN A 19 -2.59 -1.03 -7.16
N GLY A 20 -3.68 -0.42 -6.75
CA GLY A 20 -5.00 -0.56 -7.35
C GLY A 20 -6.13 -0.11 -6.43
N GLY A 21 -7.28 0.16 -7.06
CA GLY A 21 -8.50 0.56 -6.36
C GLY A 21 -8.42 1.98 -5.77
N TYR A 22 -9.44 2.32 -4.97
CA TYR A 22 -9.66 3.70 -4.50
C TYR A 22 -8.58 4.23 -3.55
N TYR A 23 -7.94 3.35 -2.77
CA TYR A 23 -6.98 3.75 -1.73
C TYR A 23 -5.53 3.69 -2.18
N GLY A 24 -5.22 3.29 -3.42
CA GLY A 24 -3.85 3.11 -3.89
C GLY A 24 -3.30 1.74 -3.54
N ASN A 25 -2.80 1.50 -2.31
CA ASN A 25 -2.29 0.19 -1.89
C ASN A 25 -2.91 -0.31 -0.58
N ALA A 26 -2.59 -1.57 -0.21
CA ALA A 26 -3.11 -2.20 1.00
C ALA A 26 -2.74 -1.44 2.28
N LEU A 27 -1.54 -0.85 2.34
CA LEU A 27 -1.05 -0.07 3.49
C LEU A 27 -1.85 1.23 3.66
N GLN A 28 -2.13 1.94 2.56
CA GLN A 28 -2.95 3.16 2.54
C GLN A 28 -4.40 2.85 2.95
N ALA A 29 -5.00 1.78 2.42
CA ALA A 29 -6.34 1.35 2.80
C ALA A 29 -6.44 1.00 4.31
N ALA A 30 -5.46 0.25 4.83
CA ALA A 30 -5.41 -0.13 6.24
C ALA A 30 -5.22 1.09 7.15
N SER A 31 -4.36 2.03 6.77
CA SER A 31 -4.10 3.27 7.50
C SER A 31 -5.34 4.17 7.54
N TYR A 32 -5.99 4.38 6.39
CA TYR A 32 -7.22 5.18 6.30
C TYR A 32 -8.35 4.61 7.17
N ARG A 33 -8.44 3.29 7.30
CA ARG A 33 -9.43 2.59 8.11
C ARG A 33 -9.03 2.41 9.59
N GLY A 34 -7.85 2.85 10.00
CA GLY A 34 -7.34 2.68 11.37
C GLY A 34 -7.07 1.22 11.76
N HIS A 35 -6.70 0.37 10.80
CA HIS A 35 -6.42 -1.05 11.06
C HIS A 35 -4.96 -1.28 11.48
N GLU A 36 -4.62 -0.86 12.70
CA GLU A 36 -3.24 -0.84 13.21
C GLU A 36 -2.48 -2.17 13.11
N GLU A 37 -3.12 -3.29 13.41
CA GLU A 37 -2.46 -4.60 13.31
C GLU A 37 -2.18 -4.99 11.85
N ILE A 38 -3.09 -4.64 10.92
CA ILE A 38 -2.86 -4.86 9.49
C ILE A 38 -1.71 -3.98 8.99
N VAL A 39 -1.65 -2.72 9.43
CA VAL A 39 -0.53 -1.83 9.15
C VAL A 39 0.78 -2.46 9.62
N ARG A 40 0.84 -2.98 10.86
CA ARG A 40 2.03 -3.66 11.39
C ARG A 40 2.41 -4.91 10.60
N VAL A 41 1.43 -5.70 10.13
CA VAL A 41 1.69 -6.88 9.29
C VAL A 41 2.29 -6.49 7.94
N LEU A 42 1.71 -5.51 7.27
CA LEU A 42 2.17 -5.04 5.96
C LEU A 42 3.57 -4.42 6.04
N LEU A 43 3.85 -3.61 7.06
CA LEU A 43 5.18 -3.02 7.27
C LEU A 43 6.24 -4.10 7.54
N LYS A 44 5.91 -5.12 8.33
CA LYS A 44 6.82 -6.28 8.54
C LYS A 44 7.06 -7.08 7.26
N ALA A 45 6.12 -7.03 6.32
CA ALA A 45 6.24 -7.67 5.01
C ALA A 45 6.96 -6.80 3.97
N GLY A 46 7.45 -5.61 4.33
CA GLY A 46 8.20 -4.73 3.44
C GLY A 46 7.33 -3.77 2.63
N ALA A 47 6.11 -3.47 3.09
CA ALA A 47 5.27 -2.45 2.45
C ALA A 47 5.99 -1.09 2.42
N GLU A 48 6.01 -0.44 1.27
CA GLU A 48 6.58 0.88 1.05
C GLU A 48 5.66 1.95 1.66
N VAL A 49 6.24 2.79 2.52
CA VAL A 49 5.53 3.89 3.18
C VAL A 49 5.33 5.07 2.22
N ASN A 50 6.26 5.25 1.28
CA ASN A 50 6.23 6.32 0.29
C ASN A 50 5.89 5.71 -1.06
N THR A 51 4.68 5.91 -1.56
CA THR A 51 4.47 5.83 -3.01
C THR A 51 5.11 7.08 -3.57
N GLU A 52 6.19 6.96 -4.35
CA GLU A 52 6.67 8.11 -5.13
C GLU A 52 5.48 8.64 -5.91
N ASP A 53 5.05 9.83 -5.54
CA ASP A 53 4.04 10.57 -6.27
C ASP A 53 4.71 10.98 -7.57
N ARG A 54 4.73 10.05 -8.53
CA ARG A 54 5.04 10.36 -9.93
C ARG A 54 3.86 11.13 -10.48
N HIS A 55 3.68 12.35 -9.97
CA HIS A 55 3.02 13.40 -10.71
C HIS A 55 3.91 13.71 -11.92
N GLU A 56 3.80 12.88 -12.96
CA GLU A 56 4.16 13.24 -14.33
C GLU A 56 3.15 14.23 -14.95
N ASP A 57 2.33 14.89 -14.13
CA ASP A 57 1.34 15.88 -14.58
C ASP A 57 1.86 17.34 -14.60
N ASN A 58 3.18 17.57 -14.47
CA ASN A 58 3.77 18.89 -14.66
C ASN A 58 4.96 18.82 -15.64
N PRO A 59 4.72 18.76 -16.97
CA PRO A 59 5.79 18.93 -17.94
C PRO A 59 6.43 20.33 -17.76
N PRO A 60 7.75 20.49 -17.98
CA PRO A 60 8.38 21.81 -17.96
C PRO A 60 7.65 22.71 -18.95
N GLN A 61 7.00 23.76 -18.43
CA GLN A 61 6.38 24.81 -19.24
C GLN A 61 7.50 25.43 -20.08
N ALA A 62 7.52 25.13 -21.38
CA ALA A 62 8.33 25.87 -22.32
C ALA A 62 7.71 27.27 -22.51
N SER A 63 8.44 28.30 -22.12
CA SER A 63 8.25 29.69 -22.54
C SER A 63 9.60 30.39 -22.57
#